data_AF-A0A6J0VWC4-F1
#
_entry.id   AF-A0A6J0VWC4-F1
#
_cell.length_a   1.000
_cell.length_b   1.000
_cell.length_c   1.000
_cell.angle_alpha   90.00
_cell.angle_beta   90.00
_cell.angle_gamma   90.00
#
_symmetry.space_group_name_H-M   'P 1'
#
loop_
_entity.id
_entity.type
_entity.pdbx_description
1 polymer ?
#
loop_
_entity_poly.entity_id
_entity_poly.type
_entity_poly.pdbx_seq_one_letter_code
_entity_poly.pdbx_strand_id
1 'polypeptide(L)'
;MAHQEPKGPDVYQENFEPTSYLDYYKMNQDPIGDEVLHFLLKHYNATFKPGGLEGKLLVDIGSGSTIYQFLSACESSQEIIATDYTDKNLQELEKWLKKMPGLFDWSPVVKYVCELEGNRTGSLLLWEPGRQAENGREWREWSA
;
A
#
# COMPACT_ATOMS: atom_id res chain seq x y z
N MET A 1 -4.26 -20.79 27.13
CA MET A 1 -4.45 -22.02 26.33
C MET A 1 -3.47 -21.94 25.18
N ALA A 2 -2.63 -22.96 24.97
CA ALA A 2 -1.73 -22.97 23.82
C ALA A 2 -2.58 -23.20 22.56
N HIS A 3 -2.62 -22.20 21.66
CA HIS A 3 -3.14 -22.42 20.32
C HIS A 3 -2.22 -23.44 19.65
N GLN A 4 -2.74 -24.64 19.37
CA GLN A 4 -2.01 -25.59 18.55
C GLN A 4 -2.02 -25.05 17.12
N GLU A 5 -0.84 -24.73 16.60
CA GLU A 5 -0.68 -24.41 15.19
C GLU A 5 -1.13 -25.61 14.34
N PRO A 6 -1.86 -25.36 13.24
CA PRO A 6 -2.31 -26.43 12.36
C PRO A 6 -1.10 -27.19 11.80
N LYS A 7 -1.10 -28.52 11.94
CA LYS A 7 -0.01 -29.41 11.49
C LYS A 7 0.04 -29.62 9.95
N GLY A 8 -0.52 -28.70 9.19
CA GLY A 8 -0.57 -28.76 7.72
C GLY A 8 0.48 -27.86 7.08
N PRO A 9 0.73 -28.00 5.76
CA PRO A 9 1.53 -27.04 5.03
C PRO A 9 0.95 -25.63 5.20
N ASP A 10 1.84 -24.66 5.30
CA ASP A 10 1.43 -23.26 5.34
C ASP A 10 1.00 -22.83 3.94
N VAL A 11 -0.30 -22.91 3.69
CA VAL A 11 -0.88 -22.66 2.37
C VAL A 11 -0.58 -21.25 1.86
N TYR A 12 -0.50 -20.24 2.74
CA TYR A 12 -0.20 -18.88 2.32
C TYR A 12 1.27 -18.75 1.93
N GLN A 13 2.17 -19.26 2.78
CA GLN A 13 3.60 -19.21 2.48
C GLN A 13 3.95 -20.02 1.23
N GLU A 14 3.34 -21.19 1.05
CA GLU A 14 3.62 -22.06 -0.09
C GLU A 14 2.97 -21.56 -1.38
N ASN A 15 1.66 -21.25 -1.36
CA ASN A 15 0.88 -21.14 -2.60
C ASN A 15 0.45 -19.72 -2.97
N PHE A 16 0.57 -18.73 -2.08
CA PHE A 16 0.13 -17.37 -2.40
C PHE A 16 1.09 -16.71 -3.39
N GLU A 17 0.61 -16.29 -4.55
CA GLU A 17 1.42 -15.62 -5.58
C GLU A 17 1.07 -14.12 -5.66
N PRO A 18 1.94 -13.23 -5.13
CA PRO A 18 1.67 -11.80 -5.07
C PRO A 18 1.35 -11.15 -6.41
N THR A 19 2.05 -11.54 -7.47
CA THR A 19 1.89 -10.94 -8.80
C THR A 19 0.53 -11.28 -9.41
N SER A 20 0.07 -12.52 -9.24
CA SER A 20 -1.29 -12.92 -9.65
C SER A 20 -2.37 -12.22 -8.82
N TYR A 21 -2.11 -11.99 -7.53
CA TYR A 21 -3.02 -11.21 -6.70
C TYR A 21 -3.09 -9.73 -7.13
N LEU A 22 -1.97 -9.16 -7.55
CA LEU A 22 -1.92 -7.77 -8.00
C LEU A 22 -2.72 -7.51 -9.28
N ASP A 23 -2.95 -8.53 -10.11
CA ASP A 23 -3.74 -8.40 -11.34
C ASP A 23 -5.18 -7.91 -11.08
N TYR A 24 -5.75 -8.19 -9.89
CA TYR A 24 -7.07 -7.69 -9.49
C TYR A 24 -7.13 -6.16 -9.31
N TYR A 25 -5.98 -5.49 -9.23
CA TYR A 25 -5.88 -4.04 -9.01
C TYR A 25 -5.51 -3.27 -10.28
N LYS A 26 -5.45 -3.95 -11.44
CA LYS A 26 -5.25 -3.29 -12.74
C LYS A 26 -6.52 -2.55 -13.13
N MET A 27 -6.48 -1.23 -13.04
CA MET A 27 -7.60 -0.39 -13.46
C MET A 27 -7.94 -0.56 -14.94
N ASN A 28 -9.23 -0.51 -15.24
CA ASN A 28 -9.80 -0.57 -16.60
C ASN A 28 -9.64 -1.95 -17.27
N GLN A 29 -9.52 -3.03 -16.49
CA GLN A 29 -9.44 -4.40 -17.01
C GLN A 29 -10.67 -5.24 -16.65
N ASP A 30 -11.21 -5.08 -15.45
CA ASP A 30 -12.39 -5.80 -14.95
C ASP A 30 -13.39 -4.79 -14.37
N PRO A 31 -14.59 -4.63 -14.94
CA PRO A 31 -15.57 -3.67 -14.45
C PRO A 31 -15.96 -3.86 -12.97
N ILE A 32 -15.99 -5.11 -12.48
CA ILE A 32 -16.35 -5.39 -11.08
C ILE A 32 -15.17 -5.06 -10.18
N GLY A 33 -13.96 -5.52 -10.53
CA GLY A 33 -12.73 -5.16 -9.84
C GLY A 33 -12.51 -3.64 -9.77
N ASP A 34 -12.78 -2.93 -10.87
CA ASP A 34 -12.70 -1.47 -10.94
C ASP A 34 -13.70 -0.79 -10.00
N GLU A 35 -14.95 -1.25 -9.95
CA GLU A 35 -15.97 -0.70 -9.04
C GLU A 35 -15.54 -0.87 -7.58
N VAL A 36 -15.05 -2.05 -7.22
CA VAL A 36 -14.56 -2.33 -5.86
C VAL A 36 -13.33 -1.48 -5.53
N LEU A 37 -12.37 -1.37 -6.44
CA LEU A 37 -11.17 -0.57 -6.21
C LEU A 37 -11.51 0.91 -6.07
N HIS A 38 -12.35 1.46 -6.95
CA HIS A 38 -12.81 2.85 -6.82
C HIS A 38 -13.58 3.10 -5.52
N PHE A 39 -14.41 2.14 -5.09
CA PHE A 39 -15.09 2.21 -3.81
C PHE A 39 -14.08 2.31 -2.66
N LEU A 40 -13.09 1.42 -2.61
CA LEU A 40 -12.05 1.42 -1.56
C LEU A 40 -11.27 2.74 -1.53
N LEU A 41 -10.80 3.22 -2.69
CA LEU A 41 -10.02 4.46 -2.78
C LEU A 41 -10.80 5.68 -2.31
N LYS A 42 -12.10 5.78 -2.65
CA LYS A 42 -12.96 6.85 -2.14
C LYS A 42 -13.11 6.81 -0.61
N HIS A 43 -13.19 5.62 -0.03
CA HIS A 43 -13.33 5.47 1.42
C HIS A 43 -12.03 5.79 2.16
N TYR A 44 -10.88 5.36 1.64
CA TYR A 44 -9.58 5.77 2.18
C TYR A 44 -9.39 7.29 2.10
N ASN A 45 -9.69 7.89 0.95
CA ASN A 45 -9.64 9.33 0.80
C ASN A 45 -10.58 10.06 1.79
N ALA A 46 -11.84 9.62 1.90
CA ALA A 46 -12.79 10.24 2.82
C ALA A 46 -12.37 10.12 4.30
N THR A 47 -11.65 9.05 4.65
CA THR A 47 -11.14 8.78 6.00
C THR A 47 -9.93 9.65 6.32
N PHE A 48 -8.98 9.76 5.39
CA PHE A 48 -7.67 10.39 5.61
C PHE A 48 -7.54 11.81 5.03
N LYS A 49 -8.60 12.36 4.43
CA LYS A 49 -8.63 13.76 3.99
C LYS A 49 -8.33 14.72 5.14
N PRO A 50 -7.89 15.97 4.85
CA PRO A 50 -7.66 16.98 5.88
C PRO A 50 -8.86 17.16 6.82
N GLY A 51 -8.61 17.13 8.13
CA GLY A 51 -9.64 17.16 9.17
C GLY A 51 -10.35 15.82 9.41
N GLY A 52 -9.88 14.75 8.76
CA GLY A 52 -10.27 13.37 9.00
C GLY A 52 -9.41 12.70 10.07
N LEU A 53 -9.12 11.41 9.87
CA LEU A 53 -8.23 10.64 10.74
C LEU A 53 -6.78 11.07 10.52
N GLU A 54 -6.09 11.43 11.60
CA GLU A 54 -4.68 11.85 11.60
C GLU A 54 -3.94 11.14 12.74
N GLY A 55 -2.64 10.88 12.56
CA GLY A 55 -1.86 10.15 13.55
C GLY A 55 -0.35 10.22 13.35
N LYS A 56 0.41 9.86 14.39
CA LYS A 56 1.86 9.70 14.27
C LYS A 56 2.23 8.40 13.59
N LEU A 57 1.55 7.31 13.96
CA LEU A 57 1.85 5.96 13.49
C LEU A 57 0.56 5.28 13.04
N LEU A 58 0.58 4.74 11.84
CA LEU A 58 -0.42 3.82 11.31
C LEU A 58 0.23 2.45 11.13
N VAL A 59 -0.40 1.41 11.68
CA VAL A 59 0.04 0.02 11.48
C VAL A 59 -1.05 -0.69 10.69
N ASP A 60 -0.71 -1.15 9.50
CA ASP A 60 -1.59 -1.92 8.62
C ASP A 60 -1.31 -3.41 8.79
N ILE A 61 -2.37 -4.19 8.99
CA ILE A 61 -2.30 -5.62 9.30
C ILE A 61 -2.89 -6.40 8.14
N GLY A 62 -2.06 -7.21 7.47
CA GLY A 62 -2.47 -7.92 6.26
C GLY A 62 -2.43 -7.04 5.03
N SER A 63 -1.34 -6.27 4.89
CA SER A 63 -1.13 -5.34 3.77
C SER A 63 -1.10 -6.03 2.40
N GLY A 64 -0.87 -7.34 2.37
CA GLY A 64 -0.60 -8.07 1.14
C GLY A 64 0.60 -7.47 0.40
N SER A 65 0.60 -7.61 -0.93
CA SER A 65 1.57 -6.97 -1.81
C SER A 65 1.11 -5.59 -2.30
N THR A 66 0.14 -4.96 -1.63
CA THR A 66 -0.56 -3.77 -2.14
C THR A 66 -0.19 -2.47 -1.43
N ILE A 67 -0.30 -1.35 -2.15
CA ILE A 67 -0.03 0.00 -1.59
C ILE A 67 -1.24 0.93 -1.62
N TYR A 68 -2.34 0.56 -2.29
CA TYR A 68 -3.46 1.47 -2.55
C TYR A 68 -4.10 2.03 -1.27
N GLN A 69 -4.07 1.24 -0.19
CA GLN A 69 -4.58 1.63 1.12
C GLN A 69 -3.76 2.73 1.80
N PHE A 70 -2.50 2.92 1.40
CA PHE A 70 -1.60 3.92 1.99
C PHE A 70 -1.67 5.28 1.29
N LEU A 71 -2.20 5.34 0.07
CA LEU A 71 -2.07 6.49 -0.82
C LEU A 71 -2.67 7.78 -0.24
N SER A 72 -3.84 7.71 0.41
CA SER A 72 -4.38 8.86 1.15
C SER A 72 -3.93 8.90 2.61
N ALA A 73 -3.55 7.75 3.18
CA ALA A 73 -3.14 7.66 4.58
C ALA A 73 -1.78 8.34 4.85
N CYS A 74 -0.88 8.36 3.86
CA CYS A 74 0.43 9.00 3.98
C CYS A 74 0.37 10.52 4.18
N GLU A 75 -0.73 11.16 3.76
CA GLU A 75 -0.93 12.60 3.95
C GLU A 75 -1.23 12.97 5.40
N SER A 76 -1.76 12.02 6.17
CA SER A 76 -2.27 12.23 7.54
C SER A 76 -1.51 11.43 8.60
N SER A 77 -0.63 10.52 8.19
CA SER A 77 0.18 9.67 9.06
C SER A 77 1.67 10.01 8.93
N GLN A 78 2.38 10.16 10.05
CA GLN A 78 3.81 10.47 9.99
C GLN A 78 4.67 9.25 9.63
N GLU A 79 4.26 8.07 10.08
CA GLU A 79 4.90 6.79 9.87
C GLU A 79 3.83 5.75 9.56
N ILE A 80 4.11 4.88 8.58
CA ILE A 80 3.26 3.77 8.20
C ILE A 80 4.09 2.49 8.30
N ILE A 81 3.59 1.51 9.05
CA ILE A 81 4.15 0.16 9.12
C ILE A 81 3.18 -0.76 8.39
N ALA A 82 3.61 -1.30 7.25
CA ALA A 82 2.93 -2.37 6.55
C ALA A 82 3.37 -3.71 7.13
N THR A 83 2.41 -4.58 7.44
CA THR A 83 2.68 -5.93 7.95
C THR A 83 1.85 -6.94 7.18
N ASP A 84 2.43 -8.10 6.90
CA ASP A 84 1.72 -9.20 6.27
C ASP A 84 2.23 -10.52 6.82
N TYR A 85 1.39 -11.55 6.76
CA TYR A 85 1.76 -12.89 7.17
C TYR A 85 2.67 -13.58 6.14
N THR A 86 2.51 -13.27 4.86
CA THR A 86 3.18 -13.99 3.76
C THR A 86 4.49 -13.30 3.39
N ASP A 87 5.61 -14.03 3.42
CA ASP A 87 6.93 -13.45 3.16
C ASP A 87 7.04 -12.89 1.74
N LYS A 88 6.43 -13.58 0.77
CA LYS A 88 6.38 -13.15 -0.64
C LYS A 88 5.69 -11.78 -0.82
N ASN A 89 4.69 -11.46 0.01
CA ASN A 89 4.01 -10.17 -0.03
C ASN A 89 4.92 -9.04 0.45
N LEU A 90 5.60 -9.25 1.59
CA LEU A 90 6.56 -8.29 2.14
C LEU A 90 7.71 -8.04 1.16
N GLN A 91 8.20 -9.08 0.48
CA GLN A 91 9.22 -8.95 -0.55
C GLN A 91 8.76 -8.08 -1.73
N GLU A 92 7.51 -8.19 -2.19
CA GLU A 92 6.98 -7.30 -3.23
C GLU A 92 6.89 -5.84 -2.78
N LEU A 93 6.45 -5.59 -1.54
CA LEU A 93 6.44 -4.25 -0.96
C LEU A 93 7.87 -3.67 -0.86
N GLU A 94 8.85 -4.47 -0.44
CA GLU A 94 10.24 -4.05 -0.42
C GLU A 94 10.80 -3.75 -1.81
N LYS A 95 10.53 -4.60 -2.80
CA LYS A 95 10.93 -4.34 -4.19
C LYS A 95 10.34 -3.03 -4.68
N TRP A 96 9.08 -2.76 -4.32
CA TRP A 96 8.40 -1.51 -4.65
C TRP A 96 9.08 -0.30 -4.00
N LEU A 97 9.36 -0.36 -2.69
CA LEU A 97 10.10 0.69 -1.97
C LEU A 97 11.49 0.94 -2.57
N LYS A 98 12.18 -0.13 -2.99
CA LYS A 98 13.53 -0.09 -3.60
C LYS A 98 13.53 0.27 -5.09
N LYS A 99 12.37 0.51 -5.71
CA LYS A 99 12.21 0.78 -7.16
C LYS A 99 12.88 -0.26 -8.06
N MET A 100 12.72 -1.55 -7.73
CA MET A 100 13.25 -2.60 -8.59
C MET A 100 12.55 -2.61 -9.97
N PRO A 101 13.19 -3.09 -11.04
CA PRO A 101 12.51 -3.27 -12.32
C PRO A 101 11.46 -4.41 -12.25
N GLY A 102 10.44 -4.33 -13.12
CA GLY A 102 9.41 -5.38 -13.23
C GLY A 102 8.29 -5.30 -12.19
N LEU A 103 8.17 -4.17 -11.48
CA LEU A 103 7.11 -3.93 -10.51
C LEU A 103 5.74 -3.76 -11.16
N PHE A 104 4.71 -4.04 -10.38
CA PHE A 104 3.34 -3.70 -10.73
C PHE A 104 3.18 -2.18 -10.90
N ASP A 105 2.50 -1.78 -11.98
CA ASP A 105 2.27 -0.37 -12.29
C ASP A 105 1.06 0.18 -11.50
N TRP A 106 1.35 0.81 -10.38
CA TRP A 106 0.36 1.52 -9.57
C TRP A 106 -0.03 2.90 -10.12
N SER A 107 0.58 3.38 -11.21
CA SER A 107 0.38 4.76 -11.70
C SER A 107 -1.08 5.13 -11.97
N PRO A 108 -1.93 4.26 -12.58
CA PRO A 108 -3.35 4.57 -12.76
C PRO A 108 -4.09 4.78 -11.43
N VAL A 109 -3.80 3.93 -10.43
CA VAL A 109 -4.39 3.99 -9.10
C VAL A 109 -3.97 5.25 -8.37
N VAL A 110 -2.67 5.57 -8.40
CA VAL A 110 -2.11 6.80 -7.82
C VAL A 110 -2.77 8.03 -8.44
N LYS A 111 -2.85 8.08 -9.78
CA LYS A 111 -3.49 9.17 -10.50
C LYS A 111 -4.94 9.39 -10.05
N TYR A 112 -5.71 8.30 -9.90
CA TYR A 112 -7.09 8.39 -9.43
C TYR A 112 -7.19 8.98 -8.02
N VAL A 113 -6.30 8.58 -7.11
CA VAL A 113 -6.25 9.14 -5.75
C VAL A 113 -5.89 10.63 -5.77
N CYS A 114 -4.94 11.05 -6.60
CA CYS A 114 -4.61 12.47 -6.79
C CYS A 114 -5.84 13.28 -7.23
N GLU A 115 -6.63 12.74 -8.16
CA GLU A 115 -7.86 13.38 -8.64
C GLU A 115 -8.91 13.51 -7.51
N LEU A 116 -9.08 12.47 -6.67
CA LEU A 116 -9.94 12.52 -5.48
C LEU A 116 -9.50 13.58 -4.47
N GLU A 117 -8.20 13.77 -4.30
CA GLU A 117 -7.61 14.76 -3.39
C GLU A 117 -7.70 16.21 -3.92
N GLY A 118 -8.23 16.39 -5.13
CA GLY A 118 -8.38 17.67 -5.80
C GLY A 118 -7.10 18.13 -6.48
N ASN A 119 -6.31 17.20 -7.04
CA ASN A 119 -4.99 17.43 -7.65
C ASN A 119 -4.00 18.12 -6.71
N ARG A 120 -4.16 17.93 -5.39
CA ARG A 120 -3.16 18.34 -4.42
C ARG A 120 -1.95 17.44 -4.60
N THR A 121 -0.78 18.05 -4.58
CA THR A 121 0.50 17.42 -4.95
C THR A 121 0.98 16.35 -3.94
N GLY A 122 0.20 16.02 -2.90
CA GLY A 122 0.56 15.08 -1.82
C GLY A 122 0.82 13.66 -2.33
N SER A 123 -0.11 13.09 -3.06
CA SER A 123 0.02 11.76 -3.67
C SER A 123 1.01 11.71 -4.85
N LEU A 124 1.29 12.85 -5.49
CA LEU A 124 2.42 13.01 -6.43
C LEU A 124 3.79 13.08 -5.74
N LEU A 125 3.85 13.41 -4.44
CA LEU A 125 5.12 13.43 -3.68
C LEU A 125 5.55 12.02 -3.24
N LEU A 126 4.65 11.04 -3.21
CA LEU A 126 5.02 9.61 -3.14
C LEU A 126 5.65 9.09 -4.44
N TRP A 127 5.51 9.80 -5.55
CA TRP A 127 5.98 9.36 -6.88
C TRP A 127 7.48 9.68 -7.13
N GLU A 128 8.15 10.38 -6.22
CA GLU A 128 9.60 10.69 -6.33
C GLU A 128 10.39 10.08 -5.17
N PRO A 129 10.89 8.84 -5.29
CA PRO A 129 11.67 8.30 -4.18
C PRO A 129 13.08 8.91 -4.17
N GLY A 130 13.44 9.55 -3.07
CA GLY A 130 14.71 10.27 -2.89
C GLY A 130 14.57 11.71 -2.38
N ARG A 131 13.36 12.25 -2.24
CA ARG A 131 13.18 13.54 -1.57
C ARG A 131 13.32 13.33 -0.05
N GLN A 132 14.41 13.81 0.53
CA GLN A 132 14.45 14.08 1.97
C GLN A 132 13.25 14.97 2.30
N ALA A 133 12.50 14.65 3.36
CA ALA A 133 11.41 15.51 3.76
C ALA A 133 11.95 16.92 4.02
N GLU A 134 11.47 17.88 3.23
CA GLU A 134 11.48 19.29 3.59
C GLU A 134 10.53 19.45 4.79
N ASN A 135 11.00 19.00 5.96
CA ASN A 135 10.48 19.13 7.33
C ASN A 135 11.10 18.07 8.28
N GLY A 136 12.21 17.41 7.92
CA GLY A 136 13.00 16.59 8.86
C GLY A 136 12.45 15.19 9.15
N ARG A 137 11.62 14.62 8.26
CA ARG A 137 11.23 13.21 8.28
C ARG A 137 12.10 12.38 7.32
N GLU A 138 13.06 11.67 7.88
CA GLU A 138 13.93 10.73 7.17
C GLU A 138 13.29 9.34 7.22
N TRP A 139 13.07 8.71 6.06
CA TRP A 139 12.68 7.29 6.00
C TRP A 139 13.93 6.47 6.27
N ARG A 140 13.98 5.78 7.41
CA ARG A 140 15.11 4.89 7.73
C ARG A 140 15.00 3.60 6.92
N GLU A 141 15.99 3.38 6.07
CA GLU A 141 16.29 2.07 5.49
C GLU A 141 16.56 1.07 6.62
N TRP A 142 15.80 -0.02 6.68
CA TRP A 142 16.15 -1.14 7.55
C TRP A 142 17.17 -2.01 6.82
N SER A 143 18.35 -2.13 7.43
CA SER A 143 19.40 -3.09 7.07
C SER A 143 19.41 -4.22 8.11
N ALA A 144 19.56 -5.44 7.59
CA ALA A 144 19.78 -6.74 8.24
C ALA A 144 18.53 -7.52 8.66
#